data_AF-A0A931MQ63-F1
#
_entry.id   AF-A0A931MQ63-F1
#
_cell.length_a   1.000
_cell.length_b   1.000
_cell.length_c   1.000
_cell.angle_alpha   90.00
_cell.angle_beta   90.00
_cell.angle_gamma   90.00
#
_symmetry.space_group_name_H-M   'P 1'
#
loop_
_entity.id
_entity.type
_entity.pdbx_description
1 polymer ?
#
loop_
_entity_poly.entity_id
_entity_poly.type
_entity_poly.pdbx_seq_one_letter_code
_entity_poly.pdbx_strand_id
1 'polypeptide(L)' 'MSHVVLVHGAWAGPWVWDTMLGPLRAAGHTPHPLALPGVGAWGDDDVTLDDV' A
#
# COMPACT_ATOMS: atom_id res chain seq x y z
N MET A 1 -15.93 7.40 -13.52
CA MET A 1 -14.58 7.63 -12.97
C MET A 1 -14.69 7.77 -11.47
N SER A 2 -13.96 6.96 -10.70
CA SER A 2 -13.98 6.99 -9.23
C SER A 2 -12.60 6.70 -8.66
N HIS A 3 -12.35 7.23 -7.46
CA HIS A 3 -11.17 6.90 -6.68
C HIS A 3 -11.42 5.60 -5.91
N VAL A 4 -10.47 4.67 -5.97
CA VAL A 4 -10.56 3.37 -5.29
C VAL A 4 -9.38 3.26 -4.33
N VAL A 5 -9.64 3.22 -3.03
CA VAL A 5 -8.61 3.06 -2.01
C VAL A 5 -8.47 1.57 -1.71
N LEU A 6 -7.27 1.02 -1.91
CA LEU A 6 -6.97 -0.39 -1.73
C LEU A 6 -6.16 -0.57 -0.44
N VAL A 7 -6.79 -1.19 0.55
CA VAL A 7 -6.20 -1.47 1.87
C VAL A 7 -5.86 -2.95 1.93
N HIS A 8 -4.59 -3.28 2.15
CA HIS A 8 -4.14 -4.67 2.26
C HIS A 8 -4.52 -5.29 3.62
N GLY A 9 -4.48 -6.62 3.71
CA GLY A 9 -4.68 -7.36 4.96
C GLY A 9 -3.43 -7.42 5.84
N ALA A 10 -3.49 -8.20 6.91
CA ALA A 10 -2.33 -8.46 7.77
C ALA A 10 -1.19 -9.15 6.99
N TRP A 11 0.06 -8.84 7.36
CA TRP A 11 1.29 -9.37 6.75
C TRP A 11 1.42 -9.14 5.23
N ALA A 12 0.80 -8.07 4.74
CA ALA A 12 0.82 -7.68 3.34
C ALA A 12 1.26 -6.22 3.20
N GLY A 13 1.38 -5.76 1.96
CA GLY A 13 1.62 -4.37 1.60
C GLY A 13 0.90 -3.99 0.30
N PRO A 14 1.12 -2.77 -0.22
CA PRO A 14 0.51 -2.30 -1.47
C PRO A 14 0.70 -3.28 -2.65
N TRP A 15 1.84 -3.97 -2.66
CA TRP A 15 2.28 -4.92 -3.69
C TRP A 15 1.27 -6.03 -4.00
N VAL A 16 0.38 -6.39 -3.07
CA VAL A 16 -0.64 -7.43 -3.32
C VAL A 16 -1.62 -7.03 -4.43
N TRP A 17 -1.69 -5.74 -4.75
CA TRP A 17 -2.62 -5.20 -5.73
C TRP A 17 -2.03 -4.99 -7.12
N ASP A 18 -0.73 -5.27 -7.34
CA ASP A 18 -0.02 -4.90 -8.59
C ASP A 18 -0.73 -5.42 -9.85
N THR A 19 -1.27 -6.63 -9.79
CA THR A 19 -2.01 -7.26 -10.91
C THR A 19 -3.37 -6.62 -11.17
N MET A 20 -3.96 -5.93 -10.19
CA MET A 20 -5.27 -5.27 -10.30
C MET A 20 -5.16 -3.80 -10.73
N LEU A 21 -4.01 -3.15 -10.54
CA LEU A 21 -3.86 -1.72 -10.85
C LEU A 21 -4.07 -1.42 -12.34
N GLY A 22 -3.57 -2.30 -13.23
CA GLY A 22 -3.74 -2.18 -14.67
C GLY A 22 -5.22 -2.23 -15.08
N PRO A 23 -5.94 -3.32 -14.77
CA PRO A 23 -7.38 -3.45 -15.05
C PRO A 23 -8.23 -2.30 -14.48
N LEU A 24 -7.96 -1.85 -13.25
CA LEU A 24 -8.70 -0.74 -12.62
C LEU A 24 -8.51 0.57 -13.39
N ARG A 25 -7.27 0.87 -13.81
CA ARG A 25 -6.98 2.05 -14.64
C ARG A 25 -7.63 1.95 -16.01
N ALA A 26 -7.59 0.77 -16.64
CA ALA A 26 -8.23 0.54 -17.94
C ALA A 26 -9.76 0.71 -17.89
N ALA A 27 -10.38 0.39 -16.76
CA ALA A 27 -11.79 0.64 -16.50
C ALA A 27 -12.12 2.11 -16.16
N GLY A 28 -11.13 3.01 -16.14
CA GLY A 28 -11.32 4.44 -15.86
C GLY A 28 -11.44 4.79 -14.37
N HIS A 29 -10.95 3.93 -13.49
CA HIS A 29 -10.80 4.21 -12.06
C HIS A 29 -9.39 4.72 -11.73
N THR A 30 -9.27 5.45 -10.62
CA THR A 30 -7.98 5.91 -10.07
C THR A 30 -7.69 5.11 -8.79
N PRO A 31 -6.89 4.03 -8.86
CA PRO A 31 -6.55 3.23 -7.69
C PRO A 31 -5.46 3.88 -6.83
N HIS A 32 -5.62 3.78 -5.51
CA HIS A 32 -4.68 4.23 -4.48
C HIS A 32 -4.33 3.04 -3.57
N PRO A 33 -3.32 2.23 -3.92
CA PRO A 33 -2.83 1.17 -3.04
C PRO A 33 -2.00 1.77 -1.90
N LEU A 34 -2.47 1.59 -0.66
CA LEU A 34 -1.86 2.19 0.51
C LEU A 34 -0.77 1.31 1.12
N ALA A 35 0.29 1.94 1.59
CA ALA A 35 1.20 1.35 2.58
C ALA A 35 0.71 1.77 3.96
N LEU A 36 0.28 0.82 4.78
CA LEU A 36 -0.10 1.10 6.16
C LEU A 36 1.15 1.31 7.03
N PRO A 37 1.05 2.05 8.16
CA PRO A 37 2.16 2.21 9.09
C PRO A 37 2.77 0.86 9.51
N GLY A 38 4.10 0.80 9.62
CA GLY A 38 4.83 -0.44 9.94
C GLY A 38 5.00 -1.40 8.76
N VAL A 39 4.55 -1.05 7.54
CA VAL A 39 4.75 -1.83 6.32
C VAL A 39 5.71 -1.11 5.38
N GLY A 40 6.77 -1.81 4.95
CA GLY A 40 7.74 -1.30 3.99
C GLY A 40 9.14 -1.19 4.58
N ALA A 41 9.90 -0.21 4.10
CA ALA A 41 11.22 0.10 4.65
C ALA A 41 11.07 1.06 5.83
N TRP A 42 11.89 0.84 6.84
CA TRP A 42 12.04 1.72 7.99
C TRP A 42 12.93 2.89 7.57
N GLY A 43 12.52 4.11 7.89
CA GLY A 43 13.34 5.31 7.75
C GLY A 43 14.30 5.47 8.93
N ASP A 44 15.31 6.33 8.75
CA ASP A 44 16.29 6.64 9.80
C ASP A 44 15.66 7.27 11.05
N ASP A 45 14.45 7.85 10.91
CA ASP A 45 13.69 8.47 12.00
C ASP A 45 12.67 7.53 12.66
N ASP A 46 12.53 6.27 12.20
CA ASP A 46 11.57 5.33 12.77
C ASP A 46 12.07 4.73 14.09
N VAL A 47 11.17 4.60 15.07
CA VAL A 47 11.47 3.92 16.34
C VAL A 47 11.53 2.41 16.12
N THR A 48 12.69 1.84 16.41
CA THR A 48 13.01 0.42 16.30
C THR A 48 13.10 -0.26 17.66
N LEU A 49 13.26 -1.59 17.67
CA LEU A 49 13.49 -2.36 18.89
C LEU A 49 14.86 -2.06 19.54
N ASP A 50 15.79 -1.48 18.79
CA ASP A 50 17.11 -1.12 19.30
C ASP A 50 17.10 0.24 20.04
N ASP A 51 16.00 0.99 19.96
CA ASP A 51 15.82 2.29 20.61
C ASP A 51 15.24 2.22 22.04
N VAL A 52 14.91 1.02 22.54
CA VAL A 52 14.31 0.78 23.88
C VAL A 52 15.27 0.23 24.92
#